data_AF-A0A1U7LHS3-F1
#
_entry.id   AF-A0A1U7LHS3-F1
#
_cell.length_a   1.000
_cell.length_b   1.000
_cell.length_c   1.000
_cell.angle_alpha   90.00
_cell.angle_beta   90.00
_cell.angle_gamma   90.00
#
_symmetry.space_group_name_H-M   'P 1'
#
loop_
_entity.id
_entity.type
_entity.pdbx_description
1 polymer ?
#
loop_
_entity_poly.entity_id
_entity_poly.type
_entity_poly.pdbx_seq_one_letter_code
_entity_poly.pdbx_strand_id
1 'polypeptide(L)'
;MFTPSGRFSPNTRLCLTISDYHRETWNPSWSVATILIGLLSYMLEDDVATGGIKTSDAEKQQLAIASKDWNSKQDSFRHNWSVKYFLKPPEKTKAEIPPCDEWNIFNQSDTDDNIVDADDEDAIEG
;
A
#
# COMPACT_ATOMS: atom_id res chain seq x y z
N MET A 1 1.10 9.62 2.00
CA MET A 1 1.46 9.36 0.59
C MET A 1 1.70 10.65 -0.17
N PHE A 2 2.54 10.66 -1.21
CA PHE A 2 2.81 11.85 -2.02
C PHE A 2 2.12 11.82 -3.38
N THR A 3 2.29 10.74 -4.13
CA THR A 3 1.66 10.56 -5.45
C THR A 3 0.15 10.39 -5.30
N PRO A 4 -0.68 11.13 -6.04
CA PRO A 4 -2.13 10.93 -6.06
C PRO A 4 -2.49 9.52 -6.57
N SER A 5 -3.27 8.77 -5.79
CA SER A 5 -3.66 7.39 -6.12
C SER A 5 -5.17 7.15 -6.19
N GLY A 6 -5.99 8.07 -5.66
CA GLY A 6 -7.44 7.87 -5.53
C GLY A 6 -7.84 7.00 -4.32
N ARG A 7 -6.86 6.45 -3.58
CA ARG A 7 -7.10 5.66 -2.36
C ARG A 7 -6.89 6.46 -1.09
N PHE A 8 -5.81 7.25 -1.07
CA PHE A 8 -5.41 8.05 0.07
C PHE A 8 -5.17 9.50 -0.36
N SER A 9 -5.58 10.43 0.49
CA SER A 9 -5.31 11.85 0.32
C SER A 9 -3.81 12.11 0.39
N PRO A 10 -3.20 12.78 -0.61
CA PRO A 10 -1.80 13.16 -0.55
C PRO A 10 -1.47 13.99 0.69
N ASN A 11 -0.25 13.87 1.18
CA ASN A 11 0.29 14.62 2.33
C ASN A 11 -0.54 14.52 3.62
N THR A 12 -1.39 13.51 3.74
CA THR A 12 -2.25 13.29 4.90
C THR A 12 -1.71 12.11 5.71
N ARG A 13 -1.81 12.21 7.05
CA ARG A 13 -1.47 11.09 7.93
C ARG A 13 -2.53 9.99 7.80
N LEU A 14 -2.09 8.74 7.86
CA LEU A 14 -2.96 7.57 7.77
C LEU A 14 -3.03 6.88 9.13
N CYS A 15 -4.24 6.51 9.53
CA CYS A 15 -4.49 5.73 10.74
C CYS A 15 -4.69 4.28 10.32
N LEU A 16 -3.68 3.44 10.53
CA LEU A 16 -3.69 2.01 10.21
C LEU A 16 -3.35 1.20 11.47
N THR A 17 -3.77 -0.06 11.55
CA THR A 17 -3.38 -0.99 12.64
C THR A 17 -1.86 -1.14 12.76
N ILE A 18 -1.16 -0.96 11.64
CA ILE A 18 0.28 -0.91 11.50
C ILE A 18 0.88 0.51 11.63
N SER A 19 0.26 1.41 12.39
CA SER A 19 0.75 2.78 12.57
C SER A 19 0.75 3.17 14.06
N ASP A 20 1.44 4.27 14.37
CA ASP A 20 1.58 4.81 15.72
C ASP A 20 0.27 5.37 16.32
N TYR A 21 -0.82 5.37 15.53
CA TYR A 21 -2.15 5.73 15.99
C TYR A 21 -2.71 4.75 17.02
N HIS A 22 -2.44 3.46 16.85
CA HIS A 22 -2.92 2.40 17.74
C HIS A 22 -1.74 1.82 18.53
N ARG A 23 -1.46 2.42 19.70
CA ARG A 23 -0.33 2.03 20.56
C ARG A 23 -0.40 0.58 21.06
N GLU A 24 -1.60 0.01 21.05
CA GLU A 24 -1.88 -1.35 21.49
C GLU A 24 -1.54 -2.41 20.42
N THR A 25 -1.66 -2.07 19.13
CA THR A 25 -1.39 -2.99 18.02
C THR A 25 -0.02 -2.76 17.38
N TRP A 26 0.64 -1.64 17.69
CA TRP A 26 1.95 -1.30 17.12
C TRP A 26 3.09 -2.10 17.73
N ASN A 27 3.83 -2.84 16.89
CA ASN A 27 5.00 -3.62 17.31
C ASN A 27 6.32 -2.97 16.80
N PRO A 28 7.22 -2.52 17.70
CA PRO A 28 8.49 -1.90 17.30
C PRO A 28 9.49 -2.88 16.66
N SER A 29 9.26 -4.19 16.78
CA SER A 29 10.05 -5.23 16.13
C SER A 29 9.70 -5.39 14.65
N TRP A 30 8.61 -4.80 14.17
CA TRP A 30 8.26 -4.86 12.75
C TRP A 30 9.31 -4.16 11.90
N SER A 31 9.79 -4.88 10.90
CA SER A 31 10.70 -4.31 9.91
C SER A 31 9.97 -3.28 9.04
N VAL A 32 10.74 -2.36 8.45
CA VAL A 32 10.20 -1.42 7.45
C VAL A 32 9.53 -2.17 6.29
N ALA A 33 10.04 -3.34 5.91
CA ALA A 33 9.44 -4.17 4.86
C ALA A 33 8.04 -4.65 5.25
N THR A 34 7.86 -5.13 6.49
CA THR A 34 6.57 -5.59 7.04
C THR A 34 5.54 -4.45 7.04
N ILE A 35 5.95 -3.24 7.47
CA ILE A 35 5.09 -2.06 7.48
C ILE A 35 4.66 -1.68 6.05
N LEU A 36 5.58 -1.74 5.08
CA LEU A 36 5.27 -1.46 3.68
C LEU A 36 4.32 -2.49 3.08
N ILE A 37 4.44 -3.77 3.46
CA ILE A 37 3.53 -4.84 3.04
C ILE A 37 2.13 -4.60 3.62
N GLY A 38 2.01 -4.29 4.91
CA GLY A 38 0.71 -3.98 5.51
C GLY A 38 0.05 -2.75 4.88
N LEU A 39 0.82 -1.72 4.54
CA LEU A 39 0.31 -0.56 3.80
C LEU A 39 -0.20 -0.94 2.41
N LEU A 40 0.48 -1.85 1.73
CA LEU A 40 0.04 -2.37 0.43
C LEU A 40 -1.26 -3.17 0.54
N SER A 41 -1.40 -4.03 1.56
CA SER A 41 -2.67 -4.73 1.82
C SER A 41 -3.82 -3.74 1.98
N TYR A 42 -3.62 -2.69 2.78
CA TYR A 42 -4.64 -1.66 2.98
C TYR A 42 -4.95 -0.82 1.73
N MET A 43 -3.99 -0.70 0.80
CA MET A 43 -4.25 -0.06 -0.50
C MET A 43 -5.24 -0.83 -1.37
N LEU A 44 -5.32 -2.15 -1.20
CA LEU A 44 -6.18 -3.04 -1.97
C LEU A 44 -7.57 -3.20 -1.34
N GLU A 45 -7.71 -2.85 -0.06
CA GLU A 45 -8.99 -2.82 0.63
C GLU A 45 -9.81 -1.57 0.29
N ASP A 46 -11.15 -1.71 0.33
CA ASP A 46 -12.11 -0.63 0.08
C ASP A 46 -12.50 0.14 1.36
N ASP A 47 -11.93 -0.22 2.51
CA ASP A 47 -12.30 0.38 3.79
C ASP A 47 -11.77 1.81 3.96
N VAL A 48 -12.52 2.64 4.68
CA VAL A 48 -12.25 4.06 4.84
C VAL A 48 -11.51 4.32 6.14
N ALA A 49 -10.19 4.19 6.11
CA ALA A 49 -9.34 4.74 7.17
C ALA A 49 -9.29 6.28 7.14
N THR A 50 -8.80 6.85 8.25
CA THR A 50 -8.40 8.27 8.30
C THR A 50 -7.38 8.57 7.20
N GLY A 51 -7.65 9.60 6.42
CA GLY A 51 -6.83 9.98 5.25
C GLY A 51 -7.13 9.15 3.99
N GLY A 52 -8.03 8.17 4.05
CA GLY A 52 -8.62 7.51 2.90
C GLY A 52 -9.61 8.43 2.16
N ILE A 53 -9.71 8.25 0.85
CA ILE A 53 -10.68 8.94 0.00
C ILE A 53 -11.45 7.91 -0.84
N LYS A 54 -12.70 8.23 -1.20
CA LYS A 54 -13.49 7.41 -2.13
C LYS A 54 -13.48 8.05 -3.50
N THR A 55 -12.95 7.34 -4.48
CA THR A 55 -12.98 7.71 -5.90
C THR A 55 -13.55 6.57 -6.72
N SER A 56 -13.97 6.85 -7.95
CA SER A 56 -14.36 5.80 -8.89
C SER A 56 -13.15 4.99 -9.35
N ASP A 57 -13.35 3.76 -9.78
CA ASP A 57 -12.27 2.94 -10.35
C ASP A 57 -11.70 3.56 -11.64
N ALA A 58 -12.54 4.24 -12.42
CA ALA A 58 -12.10 4.99 -13.59
C ALA A 58 -11.12 6.12 -13.19
N GLU A 59 -11.38 6.81 -12.09
CA GLU A 59 -10.50 7.85 -11.56
C GLU A 59 -9.18 7.24 -11.04
N LYS A 60 -9.23 6.12 -10.30
CA LYS A 60 -8.03 5.39 -9.87
C LYS A 60 -7.15 5.00 -11.07
N GLN A 61 -7.76 4.50 -12.15
CA GLN A 61 -7.05 4.15 -13.39
C GLN A 61 -6.40 5.36 -14.06
N GLN A 62 -7.12 6.49 -14.14
CA GLN A 62 -6.57 7.73 -14.69
C GLN A 62 -5.38 8.23 -13.87
N LEU A 63 -5.48 8.19 -12.54
CA LEU A 63 -4.40 8.58 -11.63
C LEU A 63 -3.19 7.64 -11.75
N ALA A 64 -3.41 6.33 -11.91
CA ALA A 64 -2.35 5.36 -12.14
C ALA A 64 -1.56 5.68 -13.43
N ILE A 65 -2.26 6.01 -14.53
CA ILE A 65 -1.62 6.41 -15.79
C ILE A 65 -0.82 7.72 -15.62
N ALA A 66 -1.39 8.71 -14.93
CA ALA A 66 -0.76 10.01 -14.70
C ALA A 66 0.40 9.98 -13.68
N SER A 67 0.43 8.97 -12.80
CA SER A 67 1.37 8.87 -11.67
C SER A 67 2.84 8.93 -12.11
N LYS A 68 3.18 8.31 -13.25
CA LYS A 68 4.54 8.26 -13.77
C LYS A 68 5.05 9.64 -14.18
N ASP A 69 4.24 10.40 -14.90
CA ASP A 69 4.57 11.77 -15.30
C ASP A 69 4.64 12.69 -14.08
N TRP A 70 3.70 12.53 -13.14
CA TRP A 70 3.71 13.29 -11.88
C TRP A 70 5.00 13.04 -11.07
N ASN A 71 5.39 11.78 -10.87
CA ASN A 71 6.61 11.39 -10.15
C ASN A 71 7.88 11.88 -10.84
N SER A 72 7.90 11.86 -12.18
CA SER A 72 9.04 12.32 -12.98
C SER A 72 9.31 13.83 -12.84
N LYS A 73 8.33 14.59 -12.37
CA LYS A 73 8.45 16.04 -12.12
C LYS A 73 8.91 16.36 -10.69
N GLN A 74 8.94 15.39 -9.78
CA GLN A 74 9.33 15.61 -8.38
C GLN A 74 10.84 15.41 -8.21
N ASP A 75 11.56 16.45 -7.78
CA ASP A 75 13.02 16.38 -7.59
C ASP A 75 13.44 15.35 -6.54
N SER A 76 12.69 15.24 -5.44
CA SER A 76 12.93 14.25 -4.40
C SER A 76 12.78 12.81 -4.91
N PHE A 77 11.77 12.57 -5.76
CA PHE A 77 11.56 11.27 -6.39
C PHE A 77 12.70 10.94 -7.34
N ARG A 78 13.09 11.89 -8.21
CA ARG A 78 14.19 11.71 -9.18
C ARG A 78 15.54 11.48 -8.50
N HIS A 79 15.79 12.16 -7.38
CA HIS A 79 17.01 12.04 -6.61
C HIS A 79 17.13 10.67 -5.92
N ASN A 80 16.08 10.26 -5.20
CA ASN A 80 16.09 9.01 -4.44
C ASN A 80 15.87 7.78 -5.32
N TRP A 81 15.10 7.94 -6.40
CA TRP A 81 14.73 6.88 -7.33
C TRP A 81 15.30 7.19 -8.71
N SER A 82 16.61 6.99 -8.84
CA SER A 82 17.32 7.28 -10.08
C SER A 82 16.71 6.50 -11.27
N VAL A 83 16.51 7.24 -12.36
CA VAL A 83 15.89 6.95 -13.67
C VAL A 83 16.13 5.54 -14.25
N LYS A 84 17.16 4.82 -13.78
CA LYS A 84 17.60 3.52 -14.30
C LYS A 84 16.56 2.40 -14.17
N TYR A 85 15.66 2.47 -13.16
CA TYR A 85 14.67 1.41 -12.90
C TYR A 85 13.21 1.82 -13.18
N PHE A 86 12.88 3.11 -13.24
CA PHE A 86 11.48 3.58 -13.34
C PHE A 86 11.08 4.09 -14.73
N LEU A 87 12.05 4.54 -15.52
CA LEU A 87 11.80 5.23 -16.79
C LEU A 87 12.15 4.41 -18.03
N LYS A 88 12.72 3.21 -17.91
CA LYS A 88 12.69 2.29 -19.04
C LYS A 88 11.22 1.92 -19.26
N PRO A 89 10.60 2.23 -20.41
CA PRO A 89 9.33 1.58 -20.75
C PRO A 89 9.58 0.06 -20.66
N PRO A 90 8.59 -0.75 -20.25
CA PRO A 90 8.71 -2.18 -20.45
C PRO A 90 9.05 -2.37 -21.93
N GLU A 91 10.28 -2.81 -22.19
CA GLU A 91 10.65 -3.25 -23.52
C GLU A 91 9.60 -4.31 -23.86
N LYS A 92 9.03 -4.27 -25.07
CA LYS A 92 8.05 -5.26 -25.52
C LYS A 92 8.72 -6.63 -25.68
N THR A 93 9.36 -7.14 -24.63
CA THR A 93 9.54 -8.57 -24.46
C THR A 93 8.14 -9.10 -24.16
N LYS A 94 7.74 -10.16 -24.87
CA LYS A 94 6.61 -11.01 -24.50
C LYS A 94 6.90 -11.70 -23.15
N ALA A 95 7.18 -10.92 -22.12
CA ALA A 95 7.23 -11.39 -20.75
C ALA A 95 5.77 -11.44 -20.34
N GLU A 96 5.23 -12.66 -20.36
CA GLU A 96 4.03 -13.02 -19.65
C GLU A 96 4.10 -12.35 -18.27
N ILE A 97 3.21 -11.41 -18.00
CA ILE A 97 2.94 -11.00 -16.63
C ILE A 97 2.42 -12.30 -16.00
N PRO A 98 3.13 -12.90 -15.03
CA PRO A 98 2.62 -14.09 -14.40
C PRO A 98 1.25 -13.71 -13.80
N PRO A 99 0.25 -14.61 -13.85
CA PRO A 99 -1.06 -14.36 -13.28
C PRO A 99 -0.92 -13.78 -11.87
N CYS A 100 -1.81 -12.87 -11.46
CA CYS A 100 -1.75 -12.20 -10.14
C CYS A 100 -1.57 -13.20 -8.97
N ASP A 101 -1.91 -14.46 -9.20
CA ASP A 101 -1.85 -15.61 -8.29
C ASP A 101 -0.41 -16.09 -7.97
N GLU A 102 0.60 -15.71 -8.76
CA GLU A 102 2.01 -16.07 -8.53
C GLU A 102 2.79 -15.08 -7.67
N TRP A 103 2.19 -13.95 -7.26
CA TRP A 103 2.74 -13.07 -6.21
C TRP A 103 2.42 -13.60 -4.82
N ASN A 104 2.52 -14.91 -4.62
CA ASN A 104 2.35 -15.56 -3.34
C ASN A 104 3.61 -15.29 -2.48
N ILE A 105 3.77 -14.04 -2.06
CA ILE A 105 4.84 -13.57 -1.15
C ILE A 105 4.72 -14.25 0.23
N PHE A 106 3.57 -14.88 0.51
CA PHE A 106 3.33 -15.68 1.72
C PHE A 106 3.91 -17.10 1.67
N ASN A 107 4.50 -17.55 0.56
CA ASN A 107 5.12 -18.88 0.50
C ASN A 107 6.59 -18.86 0.96
N GLN A 108 6.81 -18.38 2.17
CA GLN A 108 7.99 -18.73 2.94
C GLN A 108 7.68 -18.61 4.43
N SER A 109 7.03 -19.64 4.98
CA SER A 109 7.20 -20.11 6.37
C SER A 109 7.44 -19.08 7.49
N ASP A 110 6.77 -17.93 7.44
CA ASP A 110 6.67 -16.97 8.55
C ASP A 110 5.21 -16.93 9.03
N THR A 111 4.57 -18.11 9.10
CA THR A 111 3.46 -18.31 10.04
C THR A 111 4.08 -18.29 11.43
N ASP A 112 4.28 -17.08 11.97
CA ASP A 112 4.25 -16.93 13.41
C ASP A 112 2.80 -17.21 13.83
N ASP A 113 2.61 -18.45 14.27
CA ASP A 113 1.45 -18.89 15.01
C ASP A 113 1.08 -17.85 16.08
N ASN A 114 -0.18 -17.44 16.09
CA ASN A 114 -0.84 -16.42 16.94
C ASN A 114 -1.06 -15.04 16.31
N ILE A 115 -1.66 -14.99 15.11
CA ILE A 115 -2.78 -14.06 14.95
C ILE A 115 -3.94 -14.70 15.69
N VAL A 116 -4.10 -14.33 16.96
CA VAL A 116 -5.40 -14.43 17.61
C VAL A 116 -6.29 -13.47 16.86
N ASP A 117 -7.24 -14.02 16.11
CA ASP A 117 -8.43 -13.31 15.69
C ASP A 117 -9.04 -12.71 16.97
N ALA A 118 -8.80 -11.42 17.19
CA ALA A 118 -9.56 -10.67 18.17
C ALA A 118 -10.92 -10.44 17.52
N ASP A 119 -11.83 -11.35 17.82
CA ASP A 119 -13.25 -11.23 17.51
C ASP A 119 -13.74 -9.81 17.86
N ASP A 120 -14.01 -9.02 16.84
CA ASP A 120 -14.82 -7.81 16.91
C ASP A 120 -16.30 -8.21 17.11
N GLU A 121 -16.66 -8.77 18.27
CA GLU A 121 -18.03 -8.77 18.80
C GLU A 121 -17.99 -8.86 20.33
N ASP A 122 -18.06 -7.69 20.99
CA ASP A 122 -18.89 -7.46 22.19
C ASP A 122 -18.47 -6.17 22.89
N ALA A 123 -18.86 -5.04 22.30
CA ALA A 123 -19.05 -3.81 23.07
C ALA A 123 -20.10 -2.95 22.37
N ILE A 124 -21.38 -3.21 22.65
CA ILE A 124 -22.47 -2.21 22.73
C ILE A 124 -23.73 -2.90 23.30
N GLU A 125 -24.23 -2.29 24.39
CA GLU A 125 -25.56 -2.41 25.03
C GLU A 125 -25.83 -3.50 26.09
N GLY A 126 -26.11 -3.05 27.32
CA GLY A 126 -26.97 -3.73 28.28
C GLY A 126 -26.43 -3.90 29.68
#